data_AF-A0A554KTM3-F1
#
_entry.id   AF-A0A554KTM3-F1
#
_cell.length_a   1.000
_cell.length_b   1.000
_cell.length_c   1.000
_cell.angle_alpha   90.00
_cell.angle_beta   90.00
_cell.angle_gamma   90.00
#
_symmetry.space_group_name_H-M   'P 1'
#
loop_
_entity.id
_entity.type
_entity.pdbx_description
1 polymer ?
#
loop_
_entity_poly.entity_id
_entity_poly.type
_entity_poly.pdbx_seq_one_letter_code
_entity_poly.pdbx_strand_id
1 'polypeptide(L)'
;MKNIAKILVLSFLFTFAFTAAKPAKAFYLEVPASVKGLLSIFKSRQSIAQESGTMTPMPMPTNMTYPTDGGTQQYQQPMPMPSGDMSQYPMQGTQQYPMPSGDMNQQYPMQGTQQYPMPPSGDMNQQPMPYTGMMSSSGQYPMQGTQQYPDMKQPGMMPPSGDQYKQYPDNKNMMQGDRQGMPYGDQREGMQGDQRMGDQGQDSGKQLEQMKRSMKQMGRMVKQFDSMIASAEKKGTSVPEEIKQNLAKLKSILEAVQNAKSMEELQDVDMNSMQDLTQSLEDFRRNVMEAQQRLDGMKRGMKGMEQALKMFKSQIARLTKQKVVVPTEVTENIAKLEEIITTIKNAKTAEEMDAIDFESMQDLMQTMDQNRQQLEMLARWPQALKQIDRQLTQLNSALKQSKIIVDRLAKKGTDLQAEYAAFAEAVAKLKIVRDDAVAKMAAGSSEEAFSALEDDFFGQMEDVWQHQRVIMMVSNLGRFASEFKRGVAEGQATINKLKRKKIDTSELVVIFNQAKEKGQEILNLLKAKPLDMDAITGAMDELENITQEFDSKASELGGEEERMPWEEGPQQFRRVDLPQGFDKFVPQRQEAQTSQSTETQTQTQ
;
A
#
# COMPACT_ATOMS: atom_id res chain seq x y z
N MET A 1 51.31 -41.22 -24.97
CA MET A 1 50.14 -41.72 -25.73
C MET A 1 49.00 -42.31 -24.87
N LYS A 2 49.26 -43.04 -23.78
CA LYS A 2 48.18 -43.65 -22.94
C LYS A 2 47.22 -42.64 -22.27
N ASN A 3 47.63 -41.39 -22.03
CA ASN A 3 46.78 -40.36 -21.41
C ASN A 3 45.85 -39.65 -22.39
N ILE A 4 46.17 -39.63 -23.68
CA ILE A 4 45.33 -39.00 -24.72
C ILE A 4 44.10 -39.88 -25.03
N ALA A 5 44.29 -41.21 -25.01
CA ALA A 5 43.19 -42.16 -25.18
C ALA A 5 42.14 -42.07 -24.04
N LYS A 6 42.57 -41.85 -22.79
CA LYS A 6 41.65 -41.69 -21.66
C LYS A 6 40.82 -40.40 -21.71
N ILE A 7 41.39 -39.30 -22.21
CA ILE A 7 40.69 -38.02 -22.38
C ILE A 7 39.66 -38.09 -23.52
N LEU A 8 39.97 -38.82 -24.60
CA LEU A 8 39.03 -39.04 -25.70
C LEU A 8 37.85 -39.95 -25.30
N VAL A 9 38.09 -41.00 -24.51
CA VAL A 9 37.03 -41.88 -24.00
C VAL A 9 36.12 -41.15 -23.01
N LEU A 10 36.67 -40.27 -22.14
CA LEU A 10 35.84 -39.46 -21.23
C LEU A 10 35.00 -38.42 -21.98
N SER A 11 35.54 -37.82 -23.04
CA SER A 11 34.77 -36.87 -23.88
C SER A 11 33.64 -37.56 -24.65
N PHE A 12 33.86 -38.81 -25.08
CA PHE A 12 32.82 -39.59 -25.77
C PHE A 12 31.68 -39.99 -24.83
N LEU A 13 31.99 -40.38 -23.59
CA LEU A 13 30.97 -40.73 -22.58
C LEU A 13 30.17 -39.51 -22.10
N PHE A 14 30.79 -38.33 -21.99
CA PHE A 14 30.08 -37.11 -21.59
C PHE A 14 29.12 -36.59 -22.68
N THR A 15 29.43 -36.87 -23.95
CA THR A 15 28.59 -36.44 -25.09
C THR A 15 27.35 -37.34 -25.23
N PHE A 16 27.45 -38.63 -24.90
CA PHE A 16 26.34 -39.57 -25.00
C PHE A 16 25.28 -39.41 -23.89
N ALA A 17 25.66 -38.85 -22.73
CA ALA A 17 24.74 -38.62 -21.62
C ALA A 17 23.78 -37.43 -21.85
N PHE A 18 24.12 -36.48 -22.73
CA PHE A 18 23.27 -35.31 -23.00
C PHE A 18 22.24 -35.51 -24.12
N THR A 19 22.36 -36.59 -24.91
CA THR A 19 21.43 -36.87 -26.04
C THR A 19 20.14 -37.60 -25.63
N ALA A 20 19.98 -37.98 -24.36
CA ALA A 20 18.78 -38.69 -23.88
C ALA A 20 17.74 -37.80 -23.17
N ALA A 21 17.97 -36.50 -23.02
CA ALA A 21 17.00 -35.59 -22.42
C ALA A 21 16.16 -34.88 -23.49
N LYS A 22 14.84 -35.14 -23.52
CA LYS A 22 13.88 -34.41 -24.34
C LYS A 22 13.90 -32.91 -23.95
N PRO A 23 13.86 -31.97 -24.92
CA PRO A 23 13.80 -30.55 -24.60
C PRO A 23 12.43 -30.19 -23.99
N ALA A 24 12.46 -29.58 -22.80
CA ALA A 24 11.29 -28.94 -22.20
C ALA A 24 10.92 -27.69 -23.02
N LYS A 25 9.61 -27.52 -23.24
CA LYS A 25 9.02 -26.40 -23.99
C LYS A 25 9.42 -25.04 -23.39
N ALA A 26 9.59 -24.06 -24.26
CA ALA A 26 10.07 -22.71 -23.99
C ALA A 26 9.33 -22.04 -22.82
N PHE A 27 10.09 -21.55 -21.84
CA PHE A 27 9.62 -20.67 -20.79
C PHE A 27 9.47 -19.25 -21.34
N TYR A 28 8.25 -18.72 -21.35
CA TYR A 28 8.03 -17.28 -21.41
C TYR A 28 8.52 -16.68 -20.09
N LEU A 29 9.53 -15.80 -20.16
CA LEU A 29 9.98 -15.03 -19.01
C LEU A 29 8.97 -13.89 -18.77
N GLU A 30 7.97 -14.15 -17.93
CA GLU A 30 7.16 -13.08 -17.35
C GLU A 30 8.06 -12.17 -16.49
N VAL A 31 7.95 -10.86 -16.71
CA VAL A 31 8.53 -9.84 -15.82
C VAL A 31 8.05 -10.13 -14.39
N PRO A 32 8.94 -10.36 -13.41
CA PRO A 32 8.56 -10.70 -12.05
C PRO A 32 7.55 -9.69 -11.47
N ALA A 33 6.49 -10.18 -10.83
CA ALA A 33 5.43 -9.33 -10.27
C ALA A 33 5.96 -8.25 -9.30
N SER A 34 7.12 -8.48 -8.68
CA SER A 34 7.81 -7.51 -7.81
C SER A 34 8.30 -6.25 -8.54
N VAL A 35 8.61 -6.33 -9.84
CA VAL A 35 9.01 -5.17 -10.67
C VAL A 35 7.78 -4.40 -11.14
N LYS A 36 6.70 -5.12 -11.51
CA LYS A 36 5.41 -4.50 -11.88
C LYS A 36 4.79 -3.71 -10.72
N GLY A 37 4.88 -4.24 -9.50
CA GLY A 37 4.38 -3.56 -8.29
C GLY A 37 5.19 -2.32 -7.89
N LEU A 38 6.46 -2.23 -8.29
CA LEU A 38 7.29 -1.06 -8.05
C LEU A 38 6.91 0.05 -9.05
N LEU A 39 6.81 -0.28 -10.34
CA LEU A 39 6.40 0.64 -11.41
C LEU A 39 4.99 1.22 -11.21
N SER A 40 4.05 0.49 -10.60
CA SER A 40 2.69 1.00 -10.32
C SER A 40 2.65 2.02 -9.18
N ILE A 41 3.59 1.96 -8.24
CA ILE A 41 3.72 2.94 -7.14
C ILE A 41 4.27 4.28 -7.66
N PHE A 42 5.11 4.26 -8.70
CA PHE A 42 5.65 5.47 -9.33
C PHE A 42 4.67 6.08 -10.35
N LYS A 43 4.00 5.26 -11.18
CA LYS A 43 2.99 5.75 -12.14
C LYS A 43 1.77 6.43 -11.50
N SER A 44 1.40 6.09 -10.27
CA SER A 44 0.26 6.72 -9.58
C SER A 44 0.50 8.17 -9.14
N ARG A 45 1.74 8.67 -9.21
CA ARG A 45 2.08 10.07 -8.90
C ARG A 45 2.08 10.99 -10.13
N GLN A 46 2.23 10.46 -11.34
CA GLN A 46 2.20 11.27 -12.57
C GLN A 46 0.79 11.83 -12.89
N SER A 47 -0.28 11.21 -12.41
CA SER A 47 -1.66 11.65 -12.71
C SER A 47 -2.17 12.84 -11.87
N ILE A 48 -1.35 13.41 -10.98
CA ILE A 48 -1.76 14.53 -10.09
C ILE A 48 -1.02 15.85 -10.42
N ALA A 49 -0.05 15.86 -11.34
CA ALA A 49 0.85 17.01 -11.57
C ALA A 49 0.82 17.60 -13.01
N GLN A 50 -0.32 17.55 -13.71
CA GLN A 50 -0.45 18.13 -15.06
C GLN A 50 -1.64 19.09 -15.24
N GLU A 51 -1.79 20.13 -14.40
CA GLU A 51 -2.57 21.33 -14.79
C GLU A 51 -1.99 22.60 -14.13
N SER A 52 -0.93 23.17 -14.74
CA SER A 52 -0.59 24.61 -14.67
C SER A 52 0.68 24.91 -15.46
N GLY A 53 0.57 24.83 -16.79
CA GLY A 53 1.61 25.32 -17.70
C GLY A 53 1.42 26.82 -17.98
N THR A 54 2.27 27.67 -17.42
CA THR A 54 2.44 29.07 -17.80
C THR A 54 3.05 29.15 -19.19
N MET A 55 2.30 29.68 -20.16
CA MET A 55 2.80 29.95 -21.51
C MET A 55 3.78 31.13 -21.49
N THR A 56 5.02 30.89 -21.89
CA THR A 56 5.97 31.94 -22.29
C THR A 56 5.72 32.36 -23.74
N PRO A 57 5.75 33.66 -24.08
CA PRO A 57 5.50 34.12 -25.44
C PRO A 57 6.71 33.85 -26.36
N MET A 58 6.42 33.32 -27.55
CA MET A 58 7.41 33.08 -28.60
C MET A 58 7.97 34.38 -29.18
N PRO A 59 9.26 34.40 -29.61
CA PRO A 59 9.85 35.52 -30.31
C PRO A 59 9.35 35.60 -31.76
N MET A 60 8.93 36.79 -32.17
CA MET A 60 8.46 37.08 -33.53
C MET A 60 9.64 37.12 -34.53
N PRO A 61 9.52 36.50 -35.72
CA PRO A 61 10.46 36.70 -36.81
C PRO A 61 10.19 38.00 -37.58
N THR A 62 11.26 38.74 -37.82
CA THR A 62 11.31 39.99 -38.57
C THR A 62 11.27 39.74 -40.09
N ASN A 63 10.46 40.53 -40.80
CA ASN A 63 10.47 40.80 -42.24
C ASN A 63 10.27 39.65 -43.25
N MET A 64 9.06 39.60 -43.81
CA MET A 64 8.89 39.30 -45.25
C MET A 64 7.79 40.19 -45.83
N THR A 65 8.21 41.03 -46.78
CA THR A 65 7.40 41.85 -47.69
C THR A 65 6.61 40.99 -48.67
N TYR A 66 5.29 41.21 -48.78
CA TYR A 66 4.47 40.86 -49.94
C TYR A 66 3.42 41.96 -50.22
N PRO A 67 2.97 42.09 -51.48
CA PRO A 67 2.26 43.26 -51.98
C PRO A 67 0.76 43.24 -51.66
N THR A 68 0.25 44.45 -51.49
CA THR A 68 -1.13 44.84 -51.20
C THR A 68 -2.07 44.54 -52.36
N ASP A 69 -3.11 43.73 -52.12
CA ASP A 69 -4.37 43.76 -52.87
C ASP A 69 -5.56 43.70 -51.90
N GLY A 70 -6.60 44.45 -52.23
CA GLY A 70 -7.60 44.99 -51.32
C GLY A 70 -8.70 44.01 -50.90
N GLY A 71 -9.19 44.19 -49.67
CA GLY A 71 -10.39 43.52 -49.16
C GLY A 71 -10.79 44.04 -47.80
N THR A 72 -11.75 44.95 -47.77
CA THR A 72 -12.40 45.52 -46.58
C THR A 72 -13.22 44.48 -45.81
N GLN A 73 -13.02 44.35 -44.48
CA GLN A 73 -14.06 43.86 -43.58
C GLN A 73 -14.07 44.61 -42.23
N GLN A 74 -15.29 44.73 -41.70
CA GLN A 74 -15.78 45.65 -40.67
C GLN A 74 -15.33 45.28 -39.25
N TYR A 75 -15.04 46.30 -38.45
CA TYR A 75 -14.85 46.21 -37.00
C TYR A 75 -16.21 46.22 -36.28
N GLN A 76 -16.47 45.22 -35.44
CA GLN A 76 -17.49 45.30 -34.38
C GLN A 76 -16.87 45.86 -33.11
N GLN A 77 -17.47 46.92 -32.58
CA GLN A 77 -17.13 47.55 -31.31
C GLN A 77 -17.67 46.72 -30.13
N PRO A 78 -16.95 46.67 -28.98
CA PRO A 78 -17.49 46.11 -27.75
C PRO A 78 -18.44 47.09 -27.05
N MET A 79 -19.58 46.57 -26.56
CA MET A 79 -20.60 47.34 -25.83
C MET A 79 -20.14 47.71 -24.39
N PRO A 80 -20.62 48.85 -23.85
CA PRO A 80 -20.29 49.30 -22.49
C PRO A 80 -21.13 48.59 -21.42
N MET A 81 -20.50 48.23 -20.30
CA MET A 81 -21.19 47.78 -19.09
C MET A 81 -21.77 48.97 -18.30
N PRO A 82 -23.00 48.86 -17.75
CA PRO A 82 -23.57 49.90 -16.90
C PRO A 82 -23.12 49.74 -15.45
N SER A 83 -22.68 50.87 -14.87
CA SER A 83 -22.53 51.10 -13.44
C SER A 83 -23.90 51.15 -12.76
N GLY A 84 -24.11 50.35 -11.71
CA GLY A 84 -25.32 50.32 -10.91
C GLY A 84 -24.99 50.17 -9.44
N ASP A 85 -25.48 51.13 -8.67
CA ASP A 85 -25.14 51.46 -7.30
C ASP A 85 -25.80 50.56 -6.24
N MET A 86 -25.18 50.63 -5.06
CA MET A 86 -25.43 50.04 -3.76
C MET A 86 -26.87 50.22 -3.25
N SER A 87 -27.48 49.18 -2.65
CA SER A 87 -28.38 49.26 -1.47
C SER A 87 -28.96 47.90 -1.01
N GLN A 88 -28.57 47.52 0.21
CA GLN A 88 -29.28 46.76 1.26
C GLN A 88 -30.48 45.87 0.90
N TYR A 89 -30.42 44.56 1.20
CA TYR A 89 -31.55 43.76 1.75
C TYR A 89 -31.04 42.54 2.57
N PRO A 90 -31.83 42.05 3.56
CA PRO A 90 -31.38 41.15 4.63
C PRO A 90 -31.51 39.67 4.28
N MET A 91 -30.63 38.85 4.88
CA MET A 91 -30.66 37.39 4.81
C MET A 91 -31.81 36.79 5.65
N GLN A 92 -32.71 36.05 5.01
CA GLN A 92 -33.59 35.06 5.65
C GLN A 92 -33.72 33.82 4.76
N GLY A 93 -33.61 32.64 5.38
CA GLY A 93 -34.28 31.41 4.96
C GLY A 93 -33.50 30.48 4.04
N THR A 94 -32.82 29.48 4.63
CA THR A 94 -32.40 28.27 3.92
C THR A 94 -33.63 27.42 3.56
N GLN A 95 -34.04 27.44 2.30
CA GLN A 95 -34.97 26.46 1.75
C GLN A 95 -34.20 25.20 1.31
N GLN A 96 -34.65 24.06 1.83
CA GLN A 96 -34.28 22.72 1.40
C GLN A 96 -34.88 22.43 0.02
N TYR A 97 -34.04 21.97 -0.92
CA TYR A 97 -34.51 21.41 -2.19
C TYR A 97 -34.91 19.94 -1.99
N PRO A 98 -36.08 19.49 -2.48
CA PRO A 98 -36.42 18.08 -2.53
C PRO A 98 -35.71 17.41 -3.73
N MET A 99 -35.04 16.29 -3.46
CA MET A 99 -34.50 15.39 -4.49
C MET A 99 -35.62 14.52 -5.09
N PRO A 100 -35.50 14.07 -6.36
CA PRO A 100 -36.54 13.32 -7.04
C PRO A 100 -36.58 11.86 -6.58
N SER A 101 -37.77 11.36 -6.25
CA SER A 101 -38.05 9.94 -6.00
C SER A 101 -38.03 9.17 -7.32
N GLY A 102 -36.93 8.45 -7.58
CA GLY A 102 -36.85 7.42 -8.61
C GLY A 102 -37.27 6.07 -8.05
N ASP A 103 -38.45 5.61 -8.46
CA ASP A 103 -38.96 4.27 -8.25
C ASP A 103 -38.08 3.26 -9.03
N MET A 104 -37.36 2.38 -8.33
CA MET A 104 -36.56 1.33 -8.97
C MET A 104 -36.64 0.04 -8.16
N ASN A 105 -37.77 -0.65 -8.32
CA ASN A 105 -37.99 -1.99 -7.81
C ASN A 105 -37.63 -3.00 -8.91
N GLN A 106 -36.35 -3.40 -8.98
CA GLN A 106 -35.93 -4.62 -9.69
C GLN A 106 -34.92 -5.39 -8.84
N GLN A 107 -35.41 -6.44 -8.19
CA GLN A 107 -34.61 -7.45 -7.51
C GLN A 107 -33.96 -8.38 -8.54
N TYR A 108 -32.63 -8.39 -8.61
CA TYR A 108 -31.86 -9.48 -9.19
C TYR A 108 -31.36 -10.41 -8.07
N PRO A 109 -31.53 -11.73 -8.16
CA PRO A 109 -31.00 -12.68 -7.18
C PRO A 109 -29.48 -12.87 -7.37
N MET A 110 -28.69 -12.46 -6.39
CA MET A 110 -27.26 -12.80 -6.28
C MET A 110 -27.11 -14.25 -5.80
N GLN A 111 -26.41 -15.05 -6.61
CA GLN A 111 -26.03 -16.43 -6.29
C GLN A 111 -25.06 -16.46 -5.09
N GLY A 112 -25.37 -17.33 -4.13
CA GLY A 112 -24.64 -17.47 -2.88
C GLY A 112 -23.23 -18.05 -3.06
N THR A 113 -22.25 -17.39 -2.45
CA THR A 113 -20.93 -17.97 -2.20
C THR A 113 -21.04 -18.95 -1.04
N GLN A 114 -20.78 -20.23 -1.30
CA GLN A 114 -20.69 -21.26 -0.27
C GLN A 114 -19.57 -20.94 0.72
N GLN A 115 -19.93 -20.84 2.01
CA GLN A 115 -18.99 -20.83 3.11
C GLN A 115 -18.48 -22.26 3.33
N TYR A 116 -17.17 -22.46 3.17
CA TYR A 116 -16.51 -23.69 3.60
C TYR A 116 -16.32 -23.67 5.13
N PRO A 117 -16.70 -24.72 5.87
CA PRO A 117 -16.39 -24.82 7.29
C PRO A 117 -14.89 -25.04 7.50
N MET A 118 -14.28 -24.22 8.37
CA MET A 118 -12.92 -24.44 8.85
C MET A 118 -12.84 -25.72 9.70
N PRO A 119 -11.77 -26.53 9.56
CA PRO A 119 -11.57 -27.69 10.42
C PRO A 119 -11.14 -27.29 11.84
N PRO A 120 -11.49 -28.09 12.86
CA PRO A 120 -11.20 -27.80 14.25
C PRO A 120 -9.70 -27.95 14.56
N SER A 121 -9.21 -27.04 15.41
CA SER A 121 -7.87 -27.02 15.98
C SER A 121 -7.57 -28.29 16.78
N GLY A 122 -6.76 -29.19 16.21
CA GLY A 122 -6.19 -30.33 16.90
C GLY A 122 -4.81 -30.00 17.48
N ASP A 123 -4.62 -30.35 18.75
CA ASP A 123 -3.36 -30.34 19.50
C ASP A 123 -2.21 -30.97 18.69
N MET A 124 -1.19 -30.18 18.38
CA MET A 124 0.02 -30.66 17.71
C MET A 124 1.19 -30.66 18.70
N ASN A 125 1.35 -31.81 19.35
CA ASN A 125 2.49 -32.15 20.20
C ASN A 125 3.69 -32.41 19.27
N GLN A 126 4.73 -31.57 19.35
CA GLN A 126 5.91 -31.65 18.50
C GLN A 126 6.85 -32.78 18.96
N GLN A 127 7.04 -33.81 18.13
CA GLN A 127 8.22 -34.67 18.17
C GLN A 127 9.10 -34.39 16.94
N PRO A 128 10.43 -34.23 17.10
CA PRO A 128 11.33 -33.95 15.99
C PRO A 128 11.72 -35.23 15.26
N MET A 129 11.49 -35.27 13.94
CA MET A 129 12.01 -36.30 13.03
C MET A 129 13.48 -36.04 12.69
N PRO A 130 14.34 -37.07 12.62
CA PRO A 130 15.76 -36.91 12.32
C PRO A 130 16.02 -36.72 10.82
N TYR A 131 16.83 -35.71 10.52
CA TYR A 131 17.30 -35.37 9.17
C TYR A 131 18.42 -36.35 8.75
N THR A 132 18.18 -37.16 7.70
CA THR A 132 19.19 -38.05 7.11
C THR A 132 19.93 -37.32 5.99
N GLY A 133 21.04 -36.66 6.33
CA GLY A 133 21.93 -36.04 5.35
C GLY A 133 23.03 -37.01 4.91
N MET A 134 23.05 -37.38 3.62
CA MET A 134 24.18 -38.04 2.99
C MET A 134 25.31 -37.02 2.78
N MET A 135 26.43 -37.18 3.48
CA MET A 135 27.71 -36.51 3.19
C MET A 135 28.74 -37.53 2.72
N SER A 136 29.31 -37.29 1.54
CA SER A 136 30.50 -37.96 1.02
C SER A 136 31.72 -37.09 1.32
N SER A 137 32.62 -37.61 2.17
CA SER A 137 34.08 -37.75 1.98
C SER A 137 34.80 -36.73 1.06
N SER A 138 35.93 -36.08 1.38
CA SER A 138 36.98 -36.26 2.38
C SER A 138 37.92 -35.03 2.30
N GLY A 139 38.62 -34.69 3.39
CA GLY A 139 39.65 -33.65 3.37
C GLY A 139 40.09 -33.20 4.77
N GLN A 140 40.98 -33.98 5.39
CA GLN A 140 41.66 -33.69 6.65
C GLN A 140 42.60 -32.48 6.53
N TYR A 141 42.63 -31.59 7.52
CA TYR A 141 43.85 -31.04 8.15
C TYR A 141 43.51 -30.44 9.54
N PRO A 142 44.37 -30.61 10.57
CA PRO A 142 44.10 -30.13 11.92
C PRO A 142 44.78 -28.78 12.20
N MET A 143 44.14 -27.90 12.96
CA MET A 143 44.81 -26.83 13.70
C MET A 143 44.13 -26.59 15.04
N GLN A 144 44.96 -26.68 16.08
CA GLN A 144 44.69 -26.39 17.48
C GLN A 144 44.44 -24.89 17.72
N GLY A 145 43.74 -24.57 18.82
CA GLY A 145 43.75 -23.23 19.40
C GLY A 145 42.38 -22.81 19.93
N THR A 146 42.01 -23.29 21.12
CA THR A 146 41.82 -22.46 22.33
C THR A 146 40.98 -21.21 22.15
N GLN A 147 39.74 -21.22 22.67
CA GLN A 147 39.32 -20.30 23.72
C GLN A 147 37.98 -20.75 24.33
N GLN A 148 38.07 -21.20 25.57
CA GLN A 148 36.96 -21.40 26.49
C GLN A 148 36.29 -20.04 26.74
N TYR A 149 34.98 -19.98 26.55
CA TYR A 149 34.17 -18.93 27.16
C TYR A 149 33.46 -19.51 28.39
N PRO A 150 33.45 -18.77 29.51
CA PRO A 150 32.92 -19.25 30.78
C PRO A 150 31.39 -19.24 30.80
N ASP A 151 30.89 -20.30 31.42
CA ASP A 151 29.52 -20.56 31.84
C ASP A 151 28.97 -19.39 32.68
N MET A 152 28.04 -18.61 32.10
CA MET A 152 27.30 -17.57 32.84
C MET A 152 26.09 -18.19 33.52
N LYS A 153 26.26 -18.40 34.83
CA LYS A 153 25.24 -18.66 35.83
C LYS A 153 24.01 -17.76 35.63
N GLN A 154 22.85 -18.38 35.41
CA GLN A 154 21.55 -17.74 35.62
C GLN A 154 21.37 -17.40 37.11
N PRO A 155 21.01 -16.15 37.47
CA PRO A 155 20.53 -15.85 38.80
C PRO A 155 19.00 -15.77 38.82
N GLY A 156 18.41 -16.47 39.79
CA GLY A 156 17.33 -15.92 40.60
C GLY A 156 15.92 -16.05 40.02
N MET A 157 15.29 -17.17 40.37
CA MET A 157 13.84 -17.24 40.52
C MET A 157 13.39 -16.16 41.53
N MET A 158 12.36 -15.38 41.17
CA MET A 158 11.61 -14.54 42.11
C MET A 158 10.13 -14.96 42.12
N PRO A 159 9.44 -14.81 43.27
CA PRO A 159 8.22 -15.52 43.63
C PRO A 159 6.95 -14.88 43.05
N PRO A 160 5.81 -15.60 43.07
CA PRO A 160 4.52 -15.05 42.66
C PRO A 160 3.96 -14.15 43.78
N SER A 161 3.89 -12.84 43.53
CA SER A 161 3.09 -11.94 44.37
C SER A 161 1.63 -12.04 43.94
N GLY A 162 0.82 -12.63 44.82
CA GLY A 162 -0.62 -12.48 44.79
C GLY A 162 -1.06 -11.09 45.27
N ASP A 163 -2.38 -10.91 45.16
CA ASP A 163 -3.25 -9.88 45.73
C ASP A 163 -3.65 -8.65 44.89
N GLN A 164 -4.99 -8.57 44.77
CA GLN A 164 -5.86 -7.42 44.52
C GLN A 164 -6.15 -6.99 43.08
N TYR A 165 -6.88 -7.86 42.35
CA TYR A 165 -7.88 -7.39 41.40
C TYR A 165 -9.20 -7.07 42.13
N LYS A 166 -9.59 -5.80 42.13
CA LYS A 166 -10.96 -5.37 42.43
C LYS A 166 -11.87 -5.81 41.28
N GLN A 167 -12.80 -6.70 41.61
CA GLN A 167 -13.93 -7.10 40.77
C GLN A 167 -14.78 -5.87 40.41
N TYR A 168 -15.03 -5.69 39.12
CA TYR A 168 -16.18 -4.94 38.62
C TYR A 168 -17.33 -5.93 38.43
N PRO A 169 -18.56 -5.62 38.86
CA PRO A 169 -19.70 -6.49 38.61
C PRO A 169 -20.10 -6.47 37.14
N ASP A 170 -20.15 -7.69 36.63
CA ASP A 170 -20.84 -8.22 35.46
C ASP A 170 -22.14 -7.46 35.13
N ASN A 171 -22.23 -6.87 33.94
CA ASN A 171 -23.47 -6.32 33.41
C ASN A 171 -23.88 -7.15 32.19
N LYS A 172 -24.52 -8.28 32.48
CA LYS A 172 -25.20 -9.15 31.51
C LYS A 172 -26.69 -8.86 31.54
N ASN A 173 -27.25 -8.78 30.32
CA ASN A 173 -28.64 -9.05 29.97
C ASN A 173 -29.72 -8.11 30.52
N MET A 174 -30.17 -7.16 29.69
CA MET A 174 -31.60 -6.96 29.41
C MET A 174 -31.74 -6.53 27.92
N MET A 175 -31.94 -7.50 27.04
CA MET A 175 -33.24 -7.77 26.37
C MET A 175 -33.83 -6.55 25.65
N GLN A 176 -33.57 -6.52 24.34
CA GLN A 176 -34.51 -6.03 23.34
C GLN A 176 -35.86 -6.70 23.56
N GLY A 177 -36.89 -5.87 23.74
CA GLY A 177 -38.28 -6.29 23.78
C GLY A 177 -39.12 -5.25 23.06
N ASP A 178 -39.49 -5.56 21.83
CA ASP A 178 -40.60 -4.96 21.12
C ASP A 178 -41.83 -4.84 22.03
N ARG A 179 -42.40 -3.64 22.13
CA ARG A 179 -43.84 -3.49 22.39
C ARG A 179 -44.39 -2.24 21.74
N GLN A 180 -45.01 -2.51 20.60
CA GLN A 180 -46.10 -1.76 20.00
C GLN A 180 -47.18 -1.41 21.04
N GLY A 181 -47.82 -0.25 20.86
CA GLY A 181 -49.26 -0.11 21.03
C GLY A 181 -49.76 0.64 22.27
N MET A 182 -50.29 1.84 21.98
CA MET A 182 -51.51 2.45 22.58
C MET A 182 -51.40 3.08 23.98
N PRO A 183 -52.36 3.94 24.41
CA PRO A 183 -53.38 4.69 23.67
C PRO A 183 -53.47 6.20 24.06
N TYR A 184 -54.15 6.97 23.21
CA TYR A 184 -54.85 8.19 23.62
C TYR A 184 -55.81 7.88 24.79
N GLY A 185 -55.61 8.57 25.91
CA GLY A 185 -56.46 8.50 27.10
C GLY A 185 -56.89 9.90 27.52
N ASP A 186 -57.94 10.37 26.85
CA ASP A 186 -58.84 11.42 27.30
C ASP A 186 -59.42 11.03 28.69
N GLN A 187 -59.18 11.84 29.72
CA GLN A 187 -59.97 11.78 30.95
C GLN A 187 -59.90 13.06 31.79
N ARG A 188 -60.99 13.82 31.67
CA ARG A 188 -61.78 14.50 32.72
C ARG A 188 -61.12 15.63 33.51
N GLU A 189 -61.60 16.86 33.36
CA GLU A 189 -62.84 17.39 33.98
C GLU A 189 -62.97 17.10 35.48
N GLY A 190 -62.91 18.17 36.25
CA GLY A 190 -63.50 18.25 37.59
C GLY A 190 -62.49 18.42 38.71
N MET A 191 -62.22 19.67 39.09
CA MET A 191 -62.48 20.10 40.47
C MET A 191 -62.50 21.62 40.53
N GLN A 192 -63.73 22.14 40.46
CA GLN A 192 -64.13 23.41 41.01
C GLN A 192 -63.91 23.43 42.53
N GLY A 193 -63.54 24.60 43.04
CA GLY A 193 -63.98 25.09 44.34
C GLY A 193 -63.22 24.56 45.55
N ASP A 194 -62.25 25.33 46.03
CA ASP A 194 -62.49 25.99 47.33
C ASP A 194 -61.56 27.21 47.49
N GLN A 195 -62.14 28.39 47.39
CA GLN A 195 -61.52 29.64 47.83
C GLN A 195 -61.47 29.63 49.37
N ARG A 196 -60.34 29.22 49.94
CA ARG A 196 -59.95 29.66 51.29
C ARG A 196 -59.20 30.97 51.21
N MET A 197 -59.97 32.04 50.99
CA MET A 197 -59.62 33.39 51.45
C MET A 197 -59.84 33.39 52.97
N GLY A 198 -58.76 33.20 53.73
CA GLY A 198 -58.81 33.24 55.18
C GLY A 198 -57.41 33.28 55.75
N ASP A 199 -57.10 34.41 56.38
CA ASP A 199 -55.96 34.64 57.26
C ASP A 199 -54.64 35.11 56.61
N GLN A 200 -54.72 36.19 55.84
CA GLN A 200 -53.61 37.14 55.64
C GLN A 200 -53.40 37.93 56.94
N GLY A 201 -52.79 37.29 57.94
CA GLY A 201 -52.72 37.95 59.23
C GLY A 201 -51.77 37.39 60.26
N GLN A 202 -50.95 36.37 59.98
CA GLN A 202 -49.93 35.91 60.93
C GLN A 202 -49.08 34.79 60.32
N ASP A 203 -48.11 35.12 59.45
CA ASP A 203 -47.02 34.17 59.23
C ASP A 203 -45.70 34.77 58.74
N SER A 204 -45.43 36.02 59.13
CA SER A 204 -44.11 36.65 58.93
C SER A 204 -42.97 35.80 59.49
N GLY A 205 -43.24 34.98 60.52
CA GLY A 205 -42.32 33.98 61.06
C GLY A 205 -42.03 32.82 60.10
N LYS A 206 -43.05 32.22 59.45
CA LYS A 206 -42.81 31.18 58.44
C LYS A 206 -42.14 31.73 57.18
N GLN A 207 -42.43 32.98 56.80
CA GLN A 207 -41.77 33.64 55.66
C GLN A 207 -40.28 33.89 55.96
N LEU A 208 -39.94 34.37 57.17
CA LEU A 208 -38.55 34.54 57.60
C LEU A 208 -37.80 33.21 57.69
N GLU A 209 -38.43 32.16 58.22
CA GLU A 209 -37.85 30.82 58.26
C GLU A 209 -37.63 30.23 56.86
N GLN A 210 -38.58 30.44 55.94
CA GLN A 210 -38.41 30.05 54.54
C GLN A 210 -37.26 30.83 53.88
N MET A 211 -37.14 32.12 54.16
CA MET A 211 -36.06 32.96 53.67
C MET A 211 -34.69 32.50 54.20
N LYS A 212 -34.59 32.22 55.52
CA LYS A 212 -33.38 31.65 56.13
C LYS A 212 -32.98 30.31 55.54
N ARG A 213 -33.94 29.44 55.22
CA ARG A 213 -33.68 28.17 54.52
C ARG A 213 -33.14 28.40 53.11
N SER A 214 -33.69 29.35 52.36
CA SER A 214 -33.20 29.73 51.04
C SER A 214 -31.78 30.35 51.10
N MET A 215 -31.54 31.28 52.05
CA MET A 215 -30.22 31.86 52.29
C MET A 215 -29.19 30.83 52.73
N LYS A 216 -29.58 29.78 53.46
CA LYS A 216 -28.68 28.68 53.79
C LYS A 216 -28.23 27.90 52.54
N GLN A 217 -29.07 27.77 51.52
CA GLN A 217 -28.67 27.19 50.23
C GLN A 217 -27.74 28.15 49.47
N MET A 218 -28.07 29.43 49.43
CA MET A 218 -27.22 30.46 48.82
C MET A 218 -25.86 30.57 49.52
N GLY A 219 -25.78 30.42 50.84
CA GLY A 219 -24.53 30.37 51.58
C GLY A 219 -23.65 29.15 51.23
N ARG A 220 -24.23 28.03 50.80
CA ARG A 220 -23.44 26.91 50.23
C ARG A 220 -22.89 27.28 48.86
N MET A 221 -23.68 27.96 48.04
CA MET A 221 -23.24 28.47 46.72
C MET A 221 -22.10 29.48 46.87
N VAL A 222 -22.20 30.43 47.81
CA VAL A 222 -21.13 31.40 48.11
C VAL A 222 -19.83 30.71 48.58
N LYS A 223 -19.93 29.65 49.39
CA LYS A 223 -18.75 28.84 49.75
C LYS A 223 -18.15 28.10 48.56
N GLN A 224 -18.98 27.64 47.61
CA GLN A 224 -18.49 27.06 46.35
C GLN A 224 -17.77 28.12 45.52
N PHE A 225 -18.29 29.35 45.44
CA PHE A 225 -17.64 30.48 44.79
C PHE A 225 -16.28 30.81 45.42
N ASP A 226 -16.19 30.87 46.75
CA ASP A 226 -14.91 31.04 47.45
C ASP A 226 -13.90 29.97 47.04
N SER A 227 -14.32 28.70 47.06
CA SER A 227 -13.45 27.58 46.70
C SER A 227 -13.02 27.63 45.24
N MET A 228 -13.90 28.10 44.35
CA MET A 228 -13.62 28.28 42.94
C MET A 228 -12.65 29.43 42.71
N ILE A 229 -12.86 30.59 43.34
CA ILE A 229 -11.97 31.75 43.28
C ILE A 229 -10.58 31.37 43.76
N ALA A 230 -10.48 30.73 44.94
CA ALA A 230 -9.20 30.26 45.45
C ALA A 230 -8.52 29.23 44.52
N SER A 231 -9.30 28.35 43.88
CA SER A 231 -8.79 27.40 42.89
C SER A 231 -8.31 28.10 41.62
N ALA A 232 -9.04 29.11 41.14
CA ALA A 232 -8.70 29.91 39.97
C ALA A 232 -7.41 30.72 40.22
N GLU A 233 -7.29 31.39 41.36
CA GLU A 233 -6.06 32.10 41.76
C GLU A 233 -4.88 31.16 41.94
N LYS A 234 -5.09 29.97 42.52
CA LYS A 234 -4.04 28.93 42.63
C LYS A 234 -3.58 28.44 41.25
N LYS A 235 -4.49 28.44 40.27
CA LYS A 235 -4.19 28.15 38.87
C LYS A 235 -3.65 29.37 38.12
N GLY A 236 -3.48 30.52 38.75
CA GLY A 236 -2.92 31.73 38.17
C GLY A 236 -3.92 32.67 37.50
N THR A 237 -5.20 32.32 37.46
CA THR A 237 -6.24 33.21 36.91
C THR A 237 -6.43 34.41 37.84
N SER A 238 -6.25 35.62 37.33
CA SER A 238 -6.49 36.85 38.09
C SER A 238 -7.99 37.04 38.29
N VAL A 239 -8.44 37.08 39.54
CA VAL A 239 -9.83 37.38 39.89
C VAL A 239 -9.96 38.90 40.01
N PRO A 240 -10.83 39.57 39.23
CA PRO A 240 -11.04 41.00 39.33
C PRO A 240 -11.42 41.41 40.76
N GLU A 241 -10.89 42.54 41.23
CA GLU A 241 -11.17 43.01 42.59
C GLU A 241 -12.67 43.24 42.84
N GLU A 242 -13.39 43.68 41.80
CA GLU A 242 -14.85 43.82 41.82
C GLU A 242 -15.57 42.51 42.17
N ILE A 243 -15.12 41.37 41.65
CA ILE A 243 -15.70 40.05 41.95
C ILE A 243 -15.46 39.66 43.40
N LYS A 244 -14.27 39.97 43.95
CA LYS A 244 -13.96 39.74 45.37
C LYS A 244 -14.82 40.60 46.28
N GLN A 245 -15.02 41.87 45.91
CA GLN A 245 -15.90 42.78 46.61
C GLN A 245 -17.37 42.32 46.54
N ASN A 246 -17.82 41.86 45.37
CA ASN A 246 -19.19 41.36 45.19
C ASN A 246 -19.45 40.12 46.05
N LEU A 247 -18.47 39.22 46.15
CA LEU A 247 -18.52 38.06 47.05
C LEU A 247 -18.55 38.47 48.53
N ALA A 248 -17.74 39.46 48.92
CA ALA A 248 -17.71 39.97 50.28
C ALA A 248 -19.05 40.63 50.67
N LYS A 249 -19.63 41.44 49.78
CA LYS A 249 -20.97 42.04 49.96
C LYS A 249 -22.04 40.96 50.10
N LEU A 250 -22.03 39.94 49.23
CA LEU A 250 -23.00 38.85 49.29
C LEU A 250 -22.90 38.04 50.60
N LYS A 251 -21.67 37.80 51.11
CA LYS A 251 -21.47 37.18 52.43
C LYS A 251 -22.06 38.02 53.57
N SER A 252 -21.84 39.33 53.53
CA SER A 252 -22.37 40.25 54.55
C SER A 252 -23.89 40.27 54.55
N ILE A 253 -24.52 40.30 53.37
CA ILE A 253 -25.98 40.19 53.23
C ILE A 253 -26.47 38.86 53.80
N LEU A 254 -25.83 37.73 53.46
CA LEU A 254 -26.23 36.41 53.96
C LEU A 254 -26.12 36.30 55.49
N GLU A 255 -25.08 36.88 56.08
CA GLU A 255 -24.88 36.90 57.53
C GLU A 255 -25.95 37.76 58.22
N ALA A 256 -26.26 38.94 57.68
CA ALA A 256 -27.34 39.79 58.16
C ALA A 256 -28.69 39.05 58.13
N VAL A 257 -29.01 38.36 57.02
CA VAL A 257 -30.27 37.63 56.89
C VAL A 257 -30.35 36.41 57.81
N GLN A 258 -29.23 35.71 58.01
CA GLN A 258 -29.17 34.55 58.88
C GLN A 258 -29.35 34.94 60.36
N ASN A 259 -28.83 36.10 60.76
CA ASN A 259 -28.88 36.61 62.12
C ASN A 259 -30.16 37.40 62.46
N ALA A 260 -30.90 37.85 61.45
CA ALA A 260 -32.15 38.59 61.64
C ALA A 260 -33.19 37.79 62.44
N LYS A 261 -33.79 38.42 63.45
CA LYS A 261 -34.84 37.84 64.32
C LYS A 261 -36.25 38.18 63.84
N SER A 262 -36.41 39.21 63.01
CA SER A 262 -37.68 39.67 62.46
C SER A 262 -37.51 40.14 61.01
N MET A 263 -38.63 40.33 60.30
CA MET A 263 -38.62 40.92 58.94
C MET A 263 -38.27 42.42 58.94
N GLU A 264 -38.45 43.13 60.06
CA GLU A 264 -38.04 44.54 60.20
C GLU A 264 -36.52 44.69 60.19
N GLU A 265 -35.79 43.76 60.83
CA GLU A 265 -34.31 43.73 60.78
C GLU A 265 -33.76 43.46 59.37
N LEU A 266 -34.62 43.06 58.43
CA LEU A 266 -34.27 42.85 57.02
C LEU A 266 -34.58 44.04 56.12
N GLN A 267 -35.27 45.07 56.59
CA GLN A 267 -35.60 46.24 55.75
C GLN A 267 -34.35 47.01 55.32
N ASP A 268 -33.30 46.99 56.14
CA ASP A 268 -32.02 47.63 55.83
C ASP A 268 -31.12 46.77 54.92
N VAL A 269 -31.53 45.54 54.60
CA VAL A 269 -30.79 44.62 53.74
C VAL A 269 -31.21 44.85 52.28
N ASP A 270 -30.28 45.29 51.45
CA ASP A 270 -30.52 45.51 50.02
C ASP A 270 -30.65 44.18 49.26
N MET A 271 -31.85 43.61 49.30
CA MET A 271 -32.21 42.38 48.61
C MET A 271 -32.19 42.51 47.08
N ASN A 272 -32.29 43.73 46.53
CA ASN A 272 -32.22 43.94 45.09
C ASN A 272 -30.77 43.78 44.60
N SER A 273 -29.81 44.30 45.36
CA SER A 273 -28.38 44.11 45.05
C SER A 273 -27.95 42.64 45.08
N MET A 274 -28.62 41.79 45.87
CA MET A 274 -28.30 40.36 45.94
C MET A 274 -28.45 39.67 44.59
N GLN A 275 -29.44 40.05 43.78
CA GLN A 275 -29.64 39.48 42.45
C GLN A 275 -28.49 39.87 41.51
N ASP A 276 -28.13 41.15 41.47
CA ASP A 276 -27.03 41.66 40.63
C ASP A 276 -25.68 41.08 41.03
N LEU A 277 -25.40 40.98 42.34
CA LEU A 277 -24.20 40.35 42.88
C LEU A 277 -24.13 38.87 42.51
N THR A 278 -25.25 38.15 42.62
CA THR A 278 -25.31 36.73 42.26
C THR A 278 -25.10 36.55 40.76
N GLN A 279 -25.69 37.40 39.92
CA GLN A 279 -25.53 37.36 38.48
C GLN A 279 -24.08 37.65 38.06
N SER A 280 -23.45 38.69 38.63
CA SER A 280 -22.05 39.03 38.38
C SER A 280 -21.10 37.89 38.76
N LEU A 281 -21.33 37.24 39.92
CA LEU A 281 -20.56 36.07 40.33
C LEU A 281 -20.77 34.88 39.39
N GLU A 282 -22.01 34.64 38.93
CA GLU A 282 -22.33 33.55 38.00
C GLU A 282 -21.70 33.78 36.61
N ASP A 283 -21.70 35.00 36.11
CA ASP A 283 -21.03 35.36 34.85
C ASP A 283 -19.51 35.15 34.95
N PHE A 284 -18.90 35.55 36.08
CA PHE A 284 -17.51 35.24 36.36
C PHE A 284 -17.26 33.72 36.44
N ARG A 285 -18.15 32.97 37.12
CA ARG A 285 -18.12 31.49 37.19
C ARG A 285 -18.03 30.89 35.80
N ARG A 286 -18.93 31.33 34.92
CA ARG A 286 -19.08 30.82 33.57
C ARG A 286 -17.83 31.10 32.76
N ASN A 287 -17.33 32.35 32.80
CA ASN A 287 -16.13 32.75 32.06
C ASN A 287 -14.89 31.96 32.52
N VAL A 288 -14.67 31.81 33.84
CA VAL A 288 -13.56 31.02 34.38
C VAL A 288 -13.67 29.55 34.00
N MET A 289 -14.88 28.98 34.07
CA MET A 289 -15.10 27.58 33.73
C MET A 289 -14.89 27.32 32.23
N GLU A 290 -15.37 28.22 31.36
CA GLU A 290 -15.18 28.15 29.91
C GLU A 290 -13.70 28.30 29.52
N ALA A 291 -13.00 29.30 30.08
CA ALA A 291 -11.57 29.50 29.88
C ALA A 291 -10.75 28.28 30.34
N GLN A 292 -11.08 27.72 31.51
CA GLN A 292 -10.44 26.51 32.03
C GLN A 292 -10.71 25.30 31.12
N GLN A 293 -11.95 25.13 30.66
CA GLN A 293 -12.32 24.04 29.77
C GLN A 293 -11.61 24.15 28.42
N ARG A 294 -11.48 25.37 27.88
CA ARG A 294 -10.68 25.66 26.67
C ARG A 294 -9.22 25.29 26.89
N LEU A 295 -8.59 25.76 27.97
CA LEU A 295 -7.20 25.44 28.32
C LEU A 295 -6.98 23.92 28.47
N ASP A 296 -7.86 23.23 29.20
CA ASP A 296 -7.77 21.78 29.40
C ASP A 296 -7.99 21.00 28.09
N GLY A 297 -8.90 21.48 27.23
CA GLY A 297 -9.12 20.96 25.88
C GLY A 297 -7.86 21.08 25.02
N MET A 298 -7.24 22.26 25.01
CA MET A 298 -6.00 22.52 24.27
C MET A 298 -4.85 21.67 24.80
N LYS A 299 -4.63 21.63 26.12
CA LYS A 299 -3.61 20.76 26.74
C LYS A 299 -3.82 19.29 26.42
N ARG A 300 -5.07 18.84 26.31
CA ARG A 300 -5.38 17.46 25.89
C ARG A 300 -5.05 17.24 24.41
N GLY A 301 -5.39 18.18 23.53
CA GLY A 301 -5.01 18.13 22.11
C GLY A 301 -3.49 18.08 21.90
N MET A 302 -2.74 18.89 22.66
CA MET A 302 -1.27 18.94 22.58
C MET A 302 -0.59 17.64 22.98
N LYS A 303 -1.22 16.77 23.80
CA LYS A 303 -0.66 15.44 24.08
C LYS A 303 -0.56 14.57 22.83
N GLY A 304 -1.53 14.66 21.92
CA GLY A 304 -1.49 13.96 20.64
C GLY A 304 -0.35 14.48 19.76
N MET A 305 -0.18 15.80 19.70
CA MET A 305 0.92 16.44 18.97
C MET A 305 2.29 16.06 19.56
N GLU A 306 2.43 16.01 20.88
CA GLU A 306 3.66 15.56 21.56
C GLU A 306 4.02 14.12 21.18
N GLN A 307 3.03 13.22 21.10
CA GLN A 307 3.26 11.85 20.65
C GLN A 307 3.69 11.79 19.18
N ALA A 308 3.06 12.60 18.31
CA ALA A 308 3.46 12.72 16.90
C ALA A 308 4.91 13.21 16.76
N LEU A 309 5.31 14.25 17.49
CA LEU A 309 6.70 14.75 17.50
C LEU A 309 7.71 13.71 17.97
N LYS A 310 7.36 12.89 18.97
CA LYS A 310 8.20 11.76 19.40
C LYS A 310 8.41 10.73 18.28
N MET A 311 7.36 10.45 17.50
CA MET A 311 7.48 9.56 16.33
C MET A 311 8.39 10.17 15.26
N PHE A 312 8.24 11.46 14.94
CA PHE A 312 9.12 12.16 14.01
C PHE A 312 10.59 12.11 14.44
N LYS A 313 10.88 12.42 15.72
CA LYS A 313 12.24 12.31 16.27
C LYS A 313 12.81 10.91 16.17
N SER A 314 11.99 9.89 16.41
CA SER A 314 12.41 8.49 16.25
C SER A 314 12.71 8.14 14.80
N GLN A 315 11.90 8.63 13.85
CA GLN A 315 12.16 8.44 12.42
C GLN A 315 13.45 9.13 11.99
N ILE A 316 13.67 10.38 12.40
CA ILE A 316 14.92 11.12 12.13
C ILE A 316 16.12 10.35 12.68
N ALA A 317 16.08 9.91 13.94
CA ALA A 317 17.18 9.15 14.54
C ALA A 317 17.48 7.84 13.77
N ARG A 318 16.45 7.17 13.24
CA ARG A 318 16.61 5.98 12.40
C ARG A 318 17.26 6.32 11.05
N LEU A 319 16.82 7.39 10.40
CA LEU A 319 17.40 7.88 9.13
C LEU A 319 18.87 8.28 9.32
N THR A 320 19.18 9.03 10.38
CA THR A 320 20.55 9.41 10.71
C THR A 320 21.42 8.18 10.97
N LYS A 321 20.91 7.16 11.67
CA LYS A 321 21.63 5.88 11.86
C LYS A 321 21.88 5.15 10.53
N GLN A 322 21.01 5.33 9.56
CA GLN A 322 21.15 4.81 8.19
C GLN A 322 22.02 5.71 7.29
N LYS A 323 22.65 6.75 7.85
CA LYS A 323 23.47 7.75 7.14
C LYS A 323 22.68 8.55 6.08
N VAL A 324 21.37 8.66 6.25
CA VAL A 324 20.52 9.54 5.44
C VAL A 324 20.51 10.92 6.09
N VAL A 325 20.87 11.95 5.33
CA VAL A 325 20.81 13.34 5.81
C VAL A 325 19.36 13.80 5.76
N VAL A 326 18.85 14.24 6.90
CA VAL A 326 17.52 14.84 7.01
C VAL A 326 17.66 16.34 6.77
N PRO A 327 16.80 16.96 5.92
CA PRO A 327 16.82 18.40 5.71
C PRO A 327 16.74 19.18 7.03
N THR A 328 17.55 20.22 7.18
CA THR A 328 17.63 21.00 8.43
C THR A 328 16.30 21.65 8.80
N GLU A 329 15.54 22.08 7.79
CA GLU A 329 14.19 22.64 7.96
C GLU A 329 13.25 21.71 8.75
N VAL A 330 13.33 20.40 8.53
CA VAL A 330 12.52 19.41 9.28
C VAL A 330 12.88 19.44 10.76
N THR A 331 14.18 19.48 11.09
CA THR A 331 14.64 19.51 12.48
C THR A 331 14.31 20.83 13.18
N GLU A 332 14.37 21.95 12.46
CA GLU A 332 14.01 23.28 12.96
C GLU A 332 12.51 23.39 13.23
N ASN A 333 11.66 22.89 12.32
CA ASN A 333 10.20 22.92 12.50
C ASN A 333 9.74 22.03 13.67
N ILE A 334 10.40 20.88 13.88
CA ILE A 334 10.16 20.05 15.07
C ILE A 334 10.54 20.81 16.34
N ALA A 335 11.69 21.50 16.36
CA ALA A 335 12.13 22.27 17.53
C ALA A 335 11.15 23.43 17.85
N LYS A 336 10.69 24.17 16.84
CA LYS A 336 9.67 25.22 16.99
C LYS A 336 8.37 24.66 17.57
N LEU A 337 7.90 23.52 17.06
CA LEU A 337 6.70 22.89 17.61
C LEU A 337 6.90 22.46 19.06
N GLU A 338 8.05 21.90 19.42
CA GLU A 338 8.33 21.53 20.82
C GLU A 338 8.34 22.72 21.77
N GLU A 339 8.85 23.87 21.31
CA GLU A 339 8.77 25.13 22.06
C GLU A 339 7.32 25.53 22.28
N ILE A 340 6.49 25.53 21.23
CA ILE A 340 5.05 25.82 21.31
C ILE A 340 4.34 24.84 22.27
N ILE A 341 4.62 23.53 22.17
CA ILE A 341 4.06 22.51 23.08
C ILE A 341 4.44 22.84 24.53
N THR A 342 5.69 23.21 24.76
CA THR A 342 6.20 23.53 26.09
C THR A 342 5.51 24.76 26.66
N THR A 343 5.35 25.82 25.86
CA THR A 343 4.60 27.02 26.22
C THR A 343 3.15 26.68 26.58
N ILE A 344 2.44 25.91 25.76
CA ILE A 344 1.05 25.48 26.04
C ILE A 344 0.96 24.64 27.32
N LYS A 345 1.90 23.73 27.55
CA LYS A 345 1.88 22.87 28.75
C LYS A 345 2.09 23.68 30.03
N ASN A 346 2.95 24.69 29.95
CA ASN A 346 3.30 25.56 31.08
C ASN A 346 2.30 26.70 31.30
N ALA A 347 1.50 27.05 30.28
CA ALA A 347 0.45 28.05 30.40
C ALA A 347 -0.54 27.68 31.52
N LYS A 348 -0.74 28.62 32.43
CA LYS A 348 -1.59 28.52 33.61
C LYS A 348 -2.97 29.09 33.36
N THR A 349 -3.07 30.10 32.49
CA THR A 349 -4.32 30.78 32.16
C THR A 349 -4.64 30.74 30.66
N ALA A 350 -5.87 31.13 30.29
CA ALA A 350 -6.26 31.20 28.88
C ALA A 350 -5.64 32.41 28.18
N GLU A 351 -5.37 33.49 28.89
CA GLU A 351 -4.74 34.70 28.36
C GLU A 351 -3.27 34.44 27.99
N GLU A 352 -2.55 33.62 28.78
CA GLU A 352 -1.20 33.15 28.42
C GLU A 352 -1.22 32.30 27.14
N MET A 353 -2.36 31.69 26.81
CA MET A 353 -2.53 30.94 25.56
C MET A 353 -2.83 31.85 24.39
N ASP A 354 -3.52 32.98 24.57
CA ASP A 354 -3.79 33.94 23.49
C ASP A 354 -2.50 34.66 23.03
N ALA A 355 -1.44 34.64 23.84
CA ALA A 355 -0.09 35.09 23.45
C ALA A 355 0.62 34.10 22.50
N ILE A 356 0.07 32.90 22.30
CA ILE A 356 0.61 31.89 21.39
C ILE A 356 0.08 32.18 19.99
N ASP A 357 0.99 32.33 19.05
CA ASP A 357 0.67 32.52 17.65
C ASP A 357 0.13 31.21 17.04
N PHE A 358 -1.19 31.02 17.12
CA PHE A 358 -1.88 29.86 16.54
C PHE A 358 -1.83 29.83 15.02
N GLU A 359 -1.67 30.98 14.36
CA GLU A 359 -1.53 31.06 12.91
C GLU A 359 -0.19 30.43 12.51
N SER A 360 0.91 30.84 13.16
CA SER A 360 2.22 30.20 13.01
C SER A 360 2.19 28.70 13.34
N MET A 361 1.42 28.28 14.37
CA MET A 361 1.27 26.85 14.70
C MET A 361 0.54 26.10 13.58
N GLN A 362 -0.49 26.69 12.97
CA GLN A 362 -1.23 26.07 11.87
C GLN A 362 -0.35 25.91 10.62
N ASP A 363 0.43 26.93 10.29
CA ASP A 363 1.38 26.87 9.17
C ASP A 363 2.47 25.82 9.42
N LEU A 364 3.05 25.80 10.62
CA LEU A 364 3.99 24.75 11.01
C LEU A 364 3.39 23.34 10.91
N MET A 365 2.12 23.17 11.24
CA MET A 365 1.43 21.88 11.12
C MET A 365 1.25 21.46 9.66
N GLN A 366 0.98 22.40 8.74
CA GLN A 366 0.92 22.12 7.31
C GLN A 366 2.31 21.74 6.76
N THR A 367 3.34 22.52 7.09
CA THR A 367 4.73 22.21 6.72
C THR A 367 5.18 20.87 7.31
N MET A 368 4.75 20.53 8.52
CA MET A 368 5.04 19.22 9.12
C MET A 368 4.40 18.05 8.37
N ASP A 369 3.24 18.23 7.74
CA ASP A 369 2.66 17.17 6.91
C ASP A 369 3.47 16.96 5.63
N GLN A 370 3.99 18.02 5.02
CA GLN A 370 4.94 17.92 3.90
C GLN A 370 6.24 17.22 4.33
N ASN A 371 6.79 17.64 5.48
CA ASN A 371 7.98 17.02 6.09
C ASN A 371 7.75 15.53 6.40
N ARG A 372 6.53 15.14 6.77
CA ARG A 372 6.16 13.72 6.97
C ARG A 372 6.28 12.92 5.69
N GLN A 373 5.78 13.44 4.58
CA GLN A 373 5.88 12.77 3.28
C GLN A 373 7.35 12.65 2.84
N GLN A 374 8.15 13.70 3.03
CA GLN A 374 9.58 13.67 2.77
C GLN A 374 10.30 12.63 3.65
N LEU A 375 10.03 12.60 4.96
CA LEU A 375 10.62 11.60 5.87
C LEU A 375 10.21 10.18 5.52
N GLU A 376 8.97 9.96 5.07
CA GLU A 376 8.52 8.64 4.61
C GLU A 376 9.26 8.21 3.33
N MET A 377 9.47 9.14 2.40
CA MET A 377 10.27 8.90 1.20
C MET A 377 11.72 8.54 1.57
N LEU A 378 12.34 9.33 2.45
CA LEU A 378 13.69 9.05 2.99
C LEU A 378 13.75 7.69 3.69
N ALA A 379 12.71 7.28 4.41
CA ALA A 379 12.65 5.99 5.10
C ALA A 379 12.64 4.79 4.14
N ARG A 380 12.20 4.99 2.90
CA ARG A 380 12.22 3.95 1.85
C ARG A 380 13.60 3.82 1.18
N TRP A 381 14.47 4.82 1.31
CA TRP A 381 15.78 4.86 0.67
C TRP A 381 16.65 3.60 0.87
N PRO A 382 16.83 3.07 2.10
CA PRO A 382 17.68 1.89 2.30
C PRO A 382 17.16 0.63 1.59
N GLN A 383 15.83 0.51 1.48
CA GLN A 383 15.20 -0.61 0.78
C GLN A 383 15.39 -0.46 -0.73
N ALA A 384 15.20 0.75 -1.28
CA ALA A 384 15.46 1.05 -2.68
C ALA A 384 16.92 0.75 -3.06
N LEU A 385 17.87 1.26 -2.26
CA LEU A 385 19.30 1.03 -2.48
C LEU A 385 19.66 -0.47 -2.45
N LYS A 386 19.11 -1.22 -1.49
CA LYS A 386 19.31 -2.68 -1.42
C LYS A 386 18.76 -3.42 -2.64
N GLN A 387 17.65 -2.97 -3.22
CA GLN A 387 17.09 -3.55 -4.44
C GLN A 387 17.97 -3.24 -5.65
N ILE A 388 18.43 -2.00 -5.78
CA ILE A 388 19.36 -1.56 -6.82
C ILE A 388 20.67 -2.36 -6.75
N ASP A 389 21.26 -2.49 -5.55
CA ASP A 389 22.50 -3.24 -5.35
C ASP A 389 22.35 -4.72 -5.73
N ARG A 390 21.18 -5.31 -5.47
CA ARG A 390 20.86 -6.68 -5.91
C ARG A 390 20.75 -6.78 -7.42
N GLN A 391 20.08 -5.82 -8.08
CA GLN A 391 19.98 -5.78 -9.53
C GLN A 391 21.35 -5.61 -10.18
N LEU A 392 22.17 -4.68 -9.72
CA LEU A 392 23.56 -4.52 -10.18
C LEU A 392 24.39 -5.79 -9.99
N THR A 393 24.21 -6.52 -8.88
CA THR A 393 24.89 -7.80 -8.65
C THR A 393 24.45 -8.89 -9.66
N GLN A 394 23.16 -8.94 -9.98
CA GLN A 394 22.62 -9.85 -10.99
C GLN A 394 23.14 -9.50 -12.39
N LEU A 395 23.15 -8.22 -12.76
CA LEU A 395 23.70 -7.72 -14.03
C LEU A 395 25.19 -8.03 -14.17
N ASN A 396 25.98 -7.83 -13.11
CA ASN A 396 27.40 -8.22 -13.11
C ASN A 396 27.61 -9.73 -13.30
N SER A 397 26.71 -10.55 -12.76
CA SER A 397 26.73 -12.00 -12.99
C SER A 397 26.35 -12.34 -14.44
N ALA A 398 25.34 -11.66 -14.98
CA ALA A 398 24.92 -11.79 -16.37
C ALA A 398 26.01 -11.34 -17.35
N LEU A 399 26.79 -10.30 -17.04
CA LEU A 399 27.96 -9.88 -17.82
C LEU A 399 29.00 -11.01 -17.92
N LYS A 400 29.35 -11.63 -16.78
CA LYS A 400 30.30 -12.75 -16.77
C LYS A 400 29.82 -13.92 -17.64
N GLN A 401 28.54 -14.27 -17.55
CA GLN A 401 27.95 -15.32 -18.39
C GLN A 401 27.92 -14.92 -19.87
N SER A 402 27.55 -13.68 -20.18
CA SER A 402 27.51 -13.13 -21.53
C SER A 402 28.90 -13.14 -22.16
N LYS A 403 29.96 -12.83 -21.40
CA LYS A 403 31.33 -12.93 -21.90
C LYS A 403 31.71 -14.34 -22.34
N ILE A 404 31.36 -15.35 -21.54
CA ILE A 404 31.60 -16.77 -21.87
C ILE A 404 30.84 -17.16 -23.15
N ILE A 405 29.61 -16.69 -23.29
CA ILE A 405 28.77 -16.91 -24.48
C ILE A 405 29.42 -16.27 -25.71
N VAL A 406 29.76 -14.99 -25.63
CA VAL A 406 30.37 -14.21 -26.72
C VAL A 406 31.68 -14.86 -27.16
N ASP A 407 32.55 -15.25 -26.22
CA ASP A 407 33.82 -15.93 -26.54
C ASP A 407 33.60 -17.30 -27.22
N ARG A 408 32.52 -18.00 -26.87
CA ARG A 408 32.15 -19.28 -27.51
C ARG A 408 31.59 -19.05 -28.91
N LEU A 409 30.78 -18.02 -29.11
CA LEU A 409 30.22 -17.64 -30.42
C LEU A 409 31.29 -17.13 -31.37
N ALA A 410 32.25 -16.35 -30.87
CA ALA A 410 33.39 -15.87 -31.65
C ALA A 410 34.20 -17.03 -32.25
N LYS A 411 34.41 -18.11 -31.47
CA LYS A 411 35.06 -19.35 -31.96
C LYS A 411 34.26 -20.06 -33.06
N LYS A 412 32.96 -19.80 -33.16
CA LYS A 412 32.06 -20.30 -34.22
C LYS A 412 31.90 -19.32 -35.39
N GLY A 413 32.58 -18.17 -35.35
CA GLY A 413 32.55 -17.14 -36.39
C GLY A 413 31.45 -16.10 -36.25
N THR A 414 30.71 -16.07 -35.13
CA THR A 414 29.72 -15.03 -34.81
C THR A 414 30.32 -14.07 -33.79
N ASP A 415 30.49 -12.80 -34.17
CA ASP A 415 31.13 -11.79 -33.33
C ASP A 415 30.09 -10.89 -32.68
N LEU A 416 30.06 -10.87 -31.35
CA LEU A 416 29.18 -10.03 -30.53
C LEU A 416 29.98 -9.18 -29.52
N GLN A 417 31.26 -8.91 -29.83
CA GLN A 417 32.09 -8.12 -28.91
C GLN A 417 31.59 -6.68 -28.76
N ALA A 418 31.00 -6.10 -29.82
CA ALA A 418 30.42 -4.76 -29.77
C ALA A 418 29.20 -4.71 -28.83
N GLU A 419 28.26 -5.65 -28.97
CA GLU A 419 27.07 -5.76 -28.11
C GLU A 419 27.45 -6.07 -26.67
N TYR A 420 28.46 -6.91 -26.45
CA TYR A 420 29.00 -7.15 -25.10
C TYR A 420 29.63 -5.90 -24.49
N ALA A 421 30.40 -5.14 -25.27
CA ALA A 421 30.99 -3.89 -24.80
C ALA A 421 29.91 -2.86 -24.44
N ALA A 422 28.86 -2.73 -25.27
CA ALA A 422 27.70 -1.88 -24.99
C ALA A 422 26.97 -2.32 -23.71
N PHE A 423 26.74 -3.63 -23.53
CA PHE A 423 26.16 -4.15 -22.29
C PHE A 423 27.02 -3.82 -21.06
N ALA A 424 28.34 -4.00 -21.15
CA ALA A 424 29.27 -3.70 -20.06
C ALA A 424 29.30 -2.20 -19.72
N GLU A 425 29.29 -1.34 -20.74
CA GLU A 425 29.23 0.11 -20.58
C GLU A 425 27.93 0.56 -19.92
N ALA A 426 26.78 0.03 -20.38
CA ALA A 426 25.47 0.35 -19.83
C ALA A 426 25.36 -0.05 -18.34
N VAL A 427 25.85 -1.24 -17.96
CA VAL A 427 25.92 -1.65 -16.54
C VAL A 427 26.86 -0.75 -15.73
N ALA A 428 27.96 -0.28 -16.32
CA ALA A 428 28.86 0.66 -15.66
C ALA A 428 28.19 2.03 -15.43
N LYS A 429 27.42 2.53 -16.40
CA LYS A 429 26.61 3.76 -16.27
C LYS A 429 25.60 3.66 -15.14
N LEU A 430 24.85 2.56 -15.05
CA LEU A 430 23.91 2.31 -13.94
C LEU A 430 24.61 2.36 -12.57
N LYS A 431 25.83 1.83 -12.47
CA LYS A 431 26.61 1.90 -11.24
C LYS A 431 26.98 3.35 -10.89
N ILE A 432 27.40 4.14 -11.87
CA ILE A 432 27.73 5.56 -11.69
C ILE A 432 26.49 6.33 -11.20
N VAL A 433 25.33 6.12 -11.82
CA VAL A 433 24.07 6.74 -11.42
C VAL A 433 23.70 6.37 -9.98
N ARG A 434 23.83 5.09 -9.61
CA ARG A 434 23.61 4.63 -8.24
C ARG A 434 24.53 5.35 -7.25
N ASP A 435 25.81 5.47 -7.57
CA ASP A 435 26.79 6.10 -6.69
C ASP A 435 26.57 7.63 -6.59
N ASP A 436 26.15 8.28 -7.68
CA ASP A 436 25.73 9.69 -7.69
C ASP A 436 24.48 9.92 -6.83
N ALA A 437 23.45 9.07 -6.96
CA ALA A 437 22.24 9.15 -6.14
C ALA A 437 22.56 8.95 -4.64
N VAL A 438 23.50 8.07 -4.29
CA VAL A 438 24.00 7.92 -2.91
C VAL A 438 24.71 9.19 -2.44
N ALA A 439 25.50 9.83 -3.29
CA ALA A 439 26.17 11.09 -2.96
C ALA A 439 25.17 12.22 -2.75
N LYS A 440 24.17 12.37 -3.62
CA LYS A 440 23.07 13.35 -3.49
C LYS A 440 22.27 13.14 -2.20
N MET A 441 21.95 11.88 -1.87
CA MET A 441 21.27 11.55 -0.61
C MET A 441 22.12 11.92 0.62
N ALA A 442 23.44 11.71 0.56
CA ALA A 442 24.36 12.12 1.61
C ALA A 442 24.55 13.65 1.69
N ALA A 443 24.26 14.38 0.62
CA ALA A 443 24.27 15.85 0.58
C ALA A 443 22.95 16.48 1.05
N GLY A 444 21.91 15.67 1.29
CA GLY A 444 20.56 16.15 1.65
C GLY A 444 19.67 16.47 0.43
N SER A 445 20.17 16.32 -0.79
CA SER A 445 19.42 16.49 -2.05
C SER A 445 18.60 15.23 -2.38
N SER A 446 17.66 14.89 -1.48
CA SER A 446 16.91 13.64 -1.57
C SER A 446 16.04 13.51 -2.81
N GLU A 447 15.39 14.60 -3.24
CA GLU A 447 14.56 14.63 -4.45
C GLU A 447 15.41 14.35 -5.70
N GLU A 448 16.53 15.05 -5.88
CA GLU A 448 17.46 14.81 -6.97
C GLU A 448 18.04 13.39 -6.96
N ALA A 449 18.25 12.80 -5.77
CA ALA A 449 18.70 11.42 -5.66
C ALA A 449 17.65 10.43 -6.19
N PHE A 450 16.37 10.65 -5.89
CA PHE A 450 15.29 9.81 -6.41
C PHE A 450 15.06 10.03 -7.91
N SER A 451 15.10 11.29 -8.38
CA SER A 451 15.00 11.60 -9.82
C SER A 451 16.13 10.94 -10.62
N ALA A 452 17.38 10.99 -10.13
CA ALA A 452 18.50 10.31 -10.80
C ALA A 452 18.27 8.79 -10.90
N LEU A 453 17.65 8.16 -9.89
CA LEU A 453 17.30 6.75 -9.99
C LEU A 453 16.14 6.50 -10.95
N GLU A 454 15.11 7.34 -10.95
CA GLU A 454 13.95 7.18 -11.82
C GLU A 454 14.31 7.38 -13.29
N ASP A 455 14.91 8.52 -13.61
CA ASP A 455 15.17 8.94 -14.98
C ASP A 455 16.39 8.21 -15.57
N ASP A 456 17.50 8.15 -14.82
CA ASP A 456 18.75 7.60 -15.36
C ASP A 456 18.90 6.11 -15.06
N PHE A 457 18.69 5.66 -13.81
CA PHE A 457 18.91 4.24 -13.49
C PHE A 457 17.83 3.38 -14.13
N PHE A 458 16.55 3.65 -13.85
CA PHE A 458 15.45 2.83 -14.39
C PHE A 458 15.17 3.12 -15.86
N GLY A 459 15.38 4.36 -16.34
CA GLY A 459 15.31 4.67 -17.77
C GLY A 459 16.32 3.89 -18.60
N GLN A 460 17.57 3.75 -18.14
CA GLN A 460 18.62 3.01 -18.87
C GLN A 460 18.56 1.49 -18.66
N MET A 461 17.73 0.98 -17.75
CA MET A 461 17.60 -0.48 -17.56
C MET A 461 17.12 -1.18 -18.84
N GLU A 462 16.25 -0.55 -19.64
CA GLU A 462 15.73 -1.15 -20.87
C GLU A 462 16.85 -1.48 -21.87
N ASP A 463 17.78 -0.56 -22.09
CA ASP A 463 18.96 -0.75 -22.94
C ASP A 463 19.83 -1.93 -22.46
N VAL A 464 20.04 -2.01 -21.14
CA VAL A 464 20.79 -3.10 -20.51
C VAL A 464 20.14 -4.46 -20.79
N TRP A 465 18.81 -4.55 -20.62
CA TRP A 465 18.07 -5.78 -20.93
C TRP A 465 18.08 -6.10 -22.43
N GLN A 466 18.01 -5.09 -23.30
CA GLN A 466 18.05 -5.28 -24.74
C GLN A 466 19.39 -5.88 -25.18
N HIS A 467 20.52 -5.33 -24.76
CA HIS A 467 21.84 -5.87 -25.10
C HIS A 467 22.03 -7.30 -24.55
N GLN A 468 21.60 -7.56 -23.31
CA GLN A 468 21.63 -8.91 -22.74
C GLN A 468 20.76 -9.89 -23.56
N ARG A 469 19.55 -9.46 -23.96
CA ARG A 469 18.61 -10.28 -24.73
C ARG A 469 19.19 -10.65 -26.10
N VAL A 470 19.82 -9.70 -26.80
CA VAL A 470 20.50 -9.95 -28.08
C VAL A 470 21.56 -11.03 -27.93
N ILE A 471 22.43 -10.93 -26.92
CA ILE A 471 23.49 -11.93 -26.67
C ILE A 471 22.88 -13.31 -26.38
N MET A 472 21.84 -13.39 -25.55
CA MET A 472 21.17 -14.66 -25.26
C MET A 472 20.45 -15.24 -26.47
N MET A 473 19.81 -14.41 -27.29
CA MET A 473 19.12 -14.86 -28.50
C MET A 473 20.12 -15.44 -29.50
N VAL A 474 21.22 -14.73 -29.78
CA VAL A 474 22.26 -15.22 -30.69
C VAL A 474 22.97 -16.45 -30.13
N SER A 475 23.09 -16.59 -28.80
CA SER A 475 23.57 -17.82 -28.17
C SER A 475 22.70 -19.03 -28.50
N ASN A 476 21.38 -18.86 -28.43
CA ASN A 476 20.42 -19.91 -28.77
C ASN A 476 20.49 -20.22 -30.28
N LEU A 477 20.61 -19.19 -31.12
CA LEU A 477 20.89 -19.34 -32.56
C LEU A 477 22.26 -19.97 -32.85
N GLY A 478 23.20 -19.91 -31.90
CA GLY A 478 24.45 -20.66 -31.98
C GLY A 478 24.27 -22.19 -32.02
N ARG A 479 23.06 -22.70 -31.69
CA ARG A 479 22.64 -24.10 -31.90
C ARG A 479 21.86 -24.31 -33.19
N PHE A 480 21.27 -23.26 -33.74
CA PHE A 480 20.52 -23.29 -35.01
C PHE A 480 21.33 -23.95 -36.12
N ALA A 481 22.61 -23.60 -36.29
CA ALA A 481 23.43 -24.20 -37.34
C ALA A 481 23.52 -25.74 -37.28
N SER A 482 23.58 -26.32 -36.08
CA SER A 482 23.58 -27.79 -35.91
C SER A 482 22.19 -28.39 -36.10
N GLU A 483 21.15 -27.75 -35.57
CA GLU A 483 19.77 -28.22 -35.66
C GLU A 483 19.24 -28.12 -37.09
N PHE A 484 19.52 -27.01 -37.77
CA PHE A 484 19.21 -26.80 -39.18
C PHE A 484 19.90 -27.84 -40.07
N LYS A 485 21.20 -28.11 -39.89
CA LYS A 485 21.89 -29.17 -40.65
C LYS A 485 21.26 -30.55 -40.44
N ARG A 486 20.84 -30.86 -39.20
CA ARG A 486 20.12 -32.09 -38.89
C ARG A 486 18.75 -32.11 -39.58
N GLY A 487 17.97 -31.04 -39.48
CA GLY A 487 16.67 -30.91 -40.14
C GLY A 487 16.75 -31.03 -41.66
N VAL A 488 17.78 -30.43 -42.29
CA VAL A 488 18.06 -30.59 -43.73
C VAL A 488 18.35 -32.06 -44.07
N ALA A 489 19.11 -32.78 -43.23
CA ALA A 489 19.38 -34.21 -43.45
C ALA A 489 18.13 -35.08 -43.26
N GLU A 490 17.30 -34.78 -42.26
CA GLU A 490 16.02 -35.45 -41.99
C GLU A 490 15.01 -35.23 -43.12
N GLY A 491 14.81 -33.98 -43.54
CA GLY A 491 13.94 -33.64 -44.68
C GLY A 491 14.40 -34.33 -45.98
N GLN A 492 15.71 -34.38 -46.24
CA GLN A 492 16.25 -35.11 -47.39
C GLN A 492 15.99 -36.63 -47.29
N ALA A 493 16.07 -37.22 -46.09
CA ALA A 493 15.76 -38.62 -45.86
C ALA A 493 14.28 -38.91 -46.10
N THR A 494 13.37 -38.03 -45.67
CA THR A 494 11.93 -38.11 -45.95
C THR A 494 11.63 -38.08 -47.44
N ILE A 495 12.21 -37.12 -48.18
CA ILE A 495 12.08 -37.06 -49.66
C ILE A 495 12.56 -38.37 -50.29
N ASN A 496 13.70 -38.90 -49.85
CA ASN A 496 14.24 -40.16 -50.39
C ASN A 496 13.35 -41.37 -50.07
N LYS A 497 12.72 -41.41 -48.89
CA LYS A 497 11.73 -42.43 -48.51
C LYS A 497 10.51 -42.39 -49.43
N LEU A 498 9.96 -41.21 -49.70
CA LEU A 498 8.82 -41.02 -50.62
C LEU A 498 9.18 -41.39 -52.07
N LYS A 499 10.36 -40.98 -52.56
CA LYS A 499 10.86 -41.38 -53.89
C LYS A 499 11.01 -42.90 -54.02
N ARG A 500 11.49 -43.59 -52.98
CA ARG A 500 11.56 -45.07 -52.96
C ARG A 500 10.18 -45.72 -53.04
N LYS A 501 9.14 -45.08 -52.48
CA LYS A 501 7.74 -45.46 -52.64
C LYS A 501 7.15 -45.07 -54.01
N LYS A 502 7.93 -44.45 -54.90
CA LYS A 502 7.52 -43.95 -56.24
C LYS A 502 6.42 -42.88 -56.20
N ILE A 503 6.37 -42.09 -55.12
CA ILE A 503 5.48 -40.93 -54.98
C ILE A 503 6.16 -39.71 -55.63
N ASP A 504 5.41 -38.85 -56.33
CA ASP A 504 5.96 -37.60 -56.88
C ASP A 504 6.30 -36.64 -55.73
N THR A 505 7.56 -36.19 -55.69
CA THR A 505 8.07 -35.28 -54.67
C THR A 505 8.54 -33.95 -55.25
N SER A 506 8.13 -33.60 -56.48
CA SER A 506 8.58 -32.40 -57.19
C SER A 506 8.33 -31.12 -56.38
N GLU A 507 7.10 -30.88 -55.94
CA GLU A 507 6.72 -29.74 -55.09
C GLU A 507 7.45 -29.73 -53.75
N LEU A 508 7.53 -30.90 -53.07
CA LEU A 508 8.19 -31.02 -51.77
C LEU A 508 9.69 -30.69 -51.85
N VAL A 509 10.35 -31.01 -52.97
CA VAL A 509 11.76 -30.65 -53.21
C VAL A 509 11.93 -29.14 -53.38
N VAL A 510 10.96 -28.44 -53.97
CA VAL A 510 10.99 -26.97 -54.10
C VAL A 510 10.91 -26.33 -52.71
N ILE A 511 9.92 -26.71 -51.89
CA ILE A 511 9.75 -26.19 -50.52
C ILE A 511 10.99 -26.48 -49.67
N PHE A 512 11.55 -27.69 -49.77
CA PHE A 512 12.78 -28.06 -49.08
C PHE A 512 13.97 -27.20 -49.48
N ASN A 513 14.12 -26.90 -50.78
CA ASN A 513 15.20 -26.03 -51.25
C ASN A 513 15.02 -24.59 -50.76
N GLN A 514 13.78 -24.08 -50.72
CA GLN A 514 13.47 -22.76 -50.13
C GLN A 514 13.83 -22.73 -48.64
N ALA A 515 13.45 -23.75 -47.87
CA ALA A 515 13.83 -23.86 -46.46
C ALA A 515 15.36 -23.91 -46.29
N LYS A 516 16.05 -24.63 -47.17
CA LYS A 516 17.50 -24.75 -47.17
C LYS A 516 18.18 -23.41 -47.48
N GLU A 517 17.68 -22.68 -48.46
CA GLU A 517 18.18 -21.36 -48.84
C GLU A 517 17.95 -20.34 -47.72
N LYS A 518 16.74 -20.28 -47.15
CA LYS A 518 16.41 -19.40 -46.03
C LYS A 518 17.18 -19.71 -44.76
N GLY A 519 17.36 -20.98 -44.43
CA GLY A 519 18.23 -21.34 -43.30
C GLY A 519 19.70 -20.99 -43.54
N GLN A 520 20.18 -21.04 -44.79
CA GLN A 520 21.52 -20.56 -45.13
C GLN A 520 21.62 -19.03 -45.07
N GLU A 521 20.56 -18.31 -45.43
CA GLU A 521 20.45 -16.86 -45.25
C GLU A 521 20.59 -16.47 -43.78
N ILE A 522 19.85 -17.13 -42.87
CA ILE A 522 19.99 -16.91 -41.42
C ILE A 522 21.43 -17.15 -40.96
N LEU A 523 22.08 -18.22 -41.44
CA LEU A 523 23.49 -18.49 -41.11
C LEU A 523 24.46 -17.42 -41.63
N ASN A 524 24.11 -16.75 -42.73
CA ASN A 524 24.90 -15.65 -43.27
C ASN A 524 24.65 -14.36 -42.48
N LEU A 525 23.39 -14.07 -42.13
CA LEU A 525 23.01 -12.95 -41.28
C LEU A 525 23.68 -13.04 -39.89
N LEU A 526 23.77 -14.23 -39.31
CA LEU A 526 24.48 -14.48 -38.04
C LEU A 526 26.00 -14.26 -38.09
N LYS A 527 26.57 -14.10 -39.28
CA LYS A 527 27.99 -13.77 -39.51
C LYS A 527 28.18 -12.35 -40.00
N ALA A 528 27.10 -11.65 -40.34
CA ALA A 528 27.15 -10.27 -40.81
C ALA A 528 27.61 -9.34 -39.68
N LYS A 529 28.21 -8.22 -40.08
CA LYS A 529 28.68 -7.16 -39.17
C LYS A 529 28.25 -5.80 -39.73
N PRO A 530 27.44 -5.00 -39.02
CA PRO A 530 26.80 -5.30 -37.73
C PRO A 530 25.74 -6.40 -37.84
N LEU A 531 25.34 -6.96 -36.69
CA LEU A 531 24.28 -7.96 -36.64
C LEU A 531 22.92 -7.25 -36.76
N ASP A 532 22.14 -7.63 -37.76
CA ASP A 532 20.79 -7.08 -37.98
C ASP A 532 19.77 -8.03 -37.34
N MET A 533 19.30 -7.66 -36.14
CA MET A 533 18.38 -8.50 -35.38
C MET A 533 17.01 -8.61 -36.05
N ASP A 534 16.54 -7.54 -36.68
CA ASP A 534 15.24 -7.49 -37.31
C ASP A 534 15.22 -8.36 -38.57
N ALA A 535 16.29 -8.31 -39.36
CA ALA A 535 16.47 -9.20 -40.51
C ALA A 535 16.56 -10.68 -40.09
N ILE A 536 17.26 -11.00 -38.99
CA ILE A 536 17.34 -12.37 -38.47
C ILE A 536 15.97 -12.87 -38.02
N THR A 537 15.22 -12.06 -37.27
CA THR A 537 13.88 -12.42 -36.81
C THR A 537 12.94 -12.62 -37.99
N GLY A 538 12.92 -11.71 -38.97
CA GLY A 538 12.11 -11.87 -40.18
C GLY A 538 12.45 -13.13 -40.97
N ALA A 539 13.73 -13.43 -41.15
CA ALA A 539 14.16 -14.65 -41.84
C ALA A 539 13.80 -15.94 -41.06
N MET A 540 13.78 -15.89 -39.73
CA MET A 540 13.33 -17.01 -38.90
C MET A 540 11.83 -17.28 -39.03
N ASP A 541 11.01 -16.22 -39.02
CA ASP A 541 9.56 -16.35 -39.18
C ASP A 541 9.21 -16.92 -40.57
N GLU A 542 9.92 -16.48 -41.61
CA GLU A 542 9.80 -17.06 -42.96
C GLU A 542 10.22 -18.54 -43.00
N LEU A 543 11.34 -18.90 -42.36
CA LEU A 543 11.79 -20.29 -42.31
C LEU A 543 10.79 -21.18 -41.56
N GLU A 544 10.17 -20.69 -40.49
CA GLU A 544 9.14 -21.43 -39.75
C GLU A 544 7.94 -21.73 -40.66
N ASN A 545 7.44 -20.73 -41.39
CA ASN A 545 6.33 -20.90 -42.34
C ASN A 545 6.66 -21.94 -43.42
N ILE A 546 7.86 -21.88 -44.02
CA ILE A 546 8.28 -22.84 -45.05
C ILE A 546 8.42 -24.25 -44.45
N THR A 547 8.88 -24.37 -43.21
CA THR A 547 9.01 -25.67 -42.52
C THR A 547 7.63 -26.29 -42.26
N GLN A 548 6.65 -25.49 -41.83
CA GLN A 548 5.27 -25.95 -41.65
C GLN A 548 4.63 -26.40 -42.98
N GLU A 549 4.93 -25.69 -44.08
CA GLU A 549 4.49 -26.08 -45.43
C GLU A 549 5.13 -27.40 -45.86
N PHE A 550 6.44 -27.57 -45.60
CA PHE A 550 7.16 -28.82 -45.87
C PHE A 550 6.55 -30.00 -45.11
N ASP A 551 6.31 -29.85 -43.81
CA ASP A 551 5.74 -30.90 -42.96
C ASP A 551 4.32 -31.27 -43.39
N SER A 552 3.49 -30.27 -43.71
CA SER A 552 2.13 -30.46 -44.23
C SER A 552 2.15 -31.25 -45.55
N LYS A 553 2.99 -30.84 -46.51
CA LYS A 553 3.07 -31.49 -47.81
C LYS A 553 3.71 -32.88 -47.74
N ALA A 554 4.70 -33.07 -46.87
CA ALA A 554 5.31 -34.37 -46.63
C ALA A 554 4.30 -35.37 -46.03
N SER A 555 3.41 -34.90 -45.16
CA SER A 555 2.35 -35.71 -44.54
C SER A 555 1.28 -36.09 -45.56
N GLU A 556 0.81 -35.12 -46.35
CA GLU A 556 -0.12 -35.33 -47.48
C GLU A 556 0.42 -36.40 -48.45
N LEU A 557 1.67 -36.24 -48.91
CA LEU A 557 2.32 -37.20 -49.83
C LEU A 557 2.67 -38.52 -49.15
N GLY A 558 2.86 -38.54 -47.83
CA GLY A 558 3.19 -39.74 -47.06
C GLY A 558 2.08 -40.77 -47.08
N GLY A 559 0.83 -40.36 -47.35
CA GLY A 559 -0.36 -41.17 -47.15
C GLY A 559 -0.50 -41.64 -45.70
N GLU A 560 0.28 -41.05 -44.79
CA GLU A 560 -0.01 -41.05 -43.38
C GLU A 560 -1.13 -40.01 -43.23
N GLU A 561 -2.36 -40.39 -43.65
CA GLU A 561 -3.53 -39.91 -42.91
C GLU A 561 -3.12 -40.08 -41.45
N GLU A 562 -3.13 -38.98 -40.70
CA GLU A 562 -2.73 -38.93 -39.30
C GLU A 562 -3.51 -40.05 -38.60
N ARG A 563 -2.91 -41.25 -38.54
CA ARG A 563 -3.56 -42.46 -38.07
C ARG A 563 -3.62 -42.21 -36.60
N MET A 564 -4.75 -41.65 -36.22
CA MET A 564 -4.91 -41.15 -34.89
C MET A 564 -4.63 -42.32 -33.95
N PRO A 565 -3.99 -42.11 -32.80
CA PRO A 565 -3.59 -43.20 -31.90
C PRO A 565 -4.77 -44.00 -31.31
N TRP A 566 -6.00 -43.87 -31.85
CA TRP A 566 -7.12 -44.78 -31.62
C TRP A 566 -7.41 -45.72 -32.80
N GLU A 567 -6.89 -45.45 -34.01
CA GLU A 567 -7.13 -46.23 -35.24
C GLU A 567 -6.27 -47.50 -35.33
N GLU A 568 -5.16 -47.62 -34.60
CA GLU A 568 -4.38 -48.88 -34.53
C GLU A 568 -5.03 -49.94 -33.60
N GLY A 569 -6.27 -49.70 -33.18
CA GLY A 569 -7.07 -50.63 -32.37
C GLY A 569 -6.60 -50.74 -30.91
N PRO A 570 -7.13 -51.69 -30.13
CA PRO A 570 -6.77 -51.86 -28.72
C PRO A 570 -5.33 -52.31 -28.46
N GLN A 571 -4.60 -52.75 -29.50
CA GLN A 571 -3.30 -53.41 -29.38
C GLN A 571 -2.12 -52.44 -29.17
N GLN A 572 -2.30 -51.16 -29.47
CA GLN A 572 -1.32 -50.07 -29.25
C GLN A 572 -1.26 -49.61 -27.79
N PHE A 573 -2.31 -49.85 -27.00
CA PHE A 573 -2.23 -49.69 -25.56
C PHE A 573 -1.42 -50.86 -24.99
N ARG A 574 -0.09 -50.67 -24.87
CA ARG A 574 0.71 -51.55 -24.00
C ARG A 574 -0.02 -51.58 -22.66
N ARG A 575 -0.39 -52.78 -22.19
CA ARG A 575 -0.90 -52.95 -20.83
C ARG A 575 0.04 -52.19 -19.91
N VAL A 576 -0.48 -51.19 -19.23
CA VAL A 576 0.28 -50.48 -18.20
C VAL A 576 0.55 -51.53 -17.14
N ASP A 577 1.77 -52.08 -17.15
CA ASP A 577 2.25 -52.93 -16.07
C ASP A 577 2.36 -52.03 -14.84
N LEU A 578 1.32 -52.07 -14.02
CA LEU A 578 1.30 -51.35 -12.75
C LEU A 578 2.44 -51.91 -11.89
N PRO A 579 3.28 -51.06 -11.26
CA PRO A 579 4.32 -51.52 -10.35
C PRO A 579 3.71 -52.41 -9.27
N GLN A 580 4.38 -53.51 -8.93
CA GLN A 580 3.94 -54.39 -7.84
C GLN A 580 3.68 -53.56 -6.57
N GLY A 581 2.43 -53.58 -6.09
CA GLY A 581 1.99 -52.83 -4.91
C GLY A 581 1.03 -51.66 -5.20
N PHE A 582 0.82 -51.27 -6.46
CA PHE A 582 -0.14 -50.22 -6.81
C PHE A 582 -1.61 -50.62 -6.50
N ASP A 583 -1.90 -51.93 -6.45
CA ASP A 583 -3.22 -52.49 -6.10
C ASP A 583 -3.66 -52.13 -4.67
N LYS A 584 -2.73 -51.71 -3.80
CA LYS A 584 -3.05 -51.28 -2.43
C LYS A 584 -3.64 -49.86 -2.35
N PHE A 585 -3.47 -49.07 -3.41
CA PHE A 585 -3.84 -47.65 -3.43
C PHE A 585 -5.01 -47.34 -4.35
N VAL A 586 -5.39 -48.26 -5.24
CA VAL A 586 -6.63 -48.16 -6.01
C VAL A 586 -7.73 -48.83 -5.19
N PRO A 587 -8.75 -48.09 -4.70
CA PRO A 587 -9.89 -48.70 -4.01
C PRO A 587 -10.52 -49.70 -4.98
N GLN A 588 -10.50 -50.99 -4.64
CA GLN A 588 -11.29 -51.98 -5.38
C GLN A 588 -12.72 -51.47 -5.37
N ARG A 589 -13.22 -51.08 -6.55
CA ARG A 589 -14.61 -50.70 -6.75
C ARG A 589 -15.39 -51.96 -6.41
N GLN A 590 -15.89 -52.04 -5.17
CA GLN A 590 -16.80 -53.09 -4.76
C GLN A 590 -17.93 -53.05 -5.77
N GLU A 591 -18.03 -54.10 -6.59
CA GLU A 591 -19.15 -54.30 -7.48
C GLU A 591 -20.39 -54.23 -6.61
N ALA A 592 -21.10 -53.10 -6.70
CA ALA A 592 -22.39 -52.95 -6.08
C ALA A 592 -23.27 -54.02 -6.71
N GLN A 593 -23.51 -55.08 -5.95
CA GLN A 593 -24.51 -56.10 -6.24
C GLN A 593 -25.83 -55.37 -6.43
N THR A 594 -26.16 -55.05 -7.68
CA THR A 594 -27.53 -54.72 -8.09
C THR A 594 -28.36 -55.96 -7.84
N SER A 595 -28.99 -56.01 -6.67
CA SER A 595 -30.07 -56.93 -6.35
C SER A 595 -31.18 -56.71 -7.37
N GLN A 596 -31.22 -57.55 -8.40
CA GLN A 596 -32.38 -57.70 -9.26
C GLN A 596 -33.53 -58.20 -8.40
N SER A 597 -34.47 -57.30 -8.16
CA SER A 597 -35.79 -57.60 -7.63
C SER A 597 -36.53 -58.39 -8.70
N THR A 598 -36.79 -59.67 -8.42
CA THR A 598 -37.67 -60.53 -9.19
C THR A 598 -39.10 -60.02 -8.99
N GLU A 599 -39.57 -59.13 -9.87
CA GLU A 599 -40.99 -58.78 -9.93
C GLU A 599 -41.69 -59.72 -10.91
N THR A 600 -42.35 -60.70 -10.32
CA THR A 600 -43.25 -61.66 -10.96
C THR A 600 -44.46 -60.92 -11.53
N GLN A 601 -44.55 -60.77 -12.85
CA GLN A 601 -45.84 -60.57 -13.52
C GLN A 601 -46.22 -61.83 -14.30
N THR A 602 -47.17 -62.53 -13.69
CA THR A 602 -48.02 -63.55 -14.28
C THR A 602 -49.08 -62.87 -15.15
N GLN A 603 -49.59 -63.63 -16.13
CA GLN A 603 -50.85 -63.47 -16.89
C GLN A 603 -50.69 -62.92 -18.32
N THR A 604 -51.37 -63.42 -19.34
CA THR A 604 -52.13 -64.66 -19.64
C THR A 604 -52.41 -64.57 -21.16
N GLN A 605 -52.36 -65.71 -21.86
CA GLN A 605 -52.96 -66.04 -23.18
C GLN A 605 -52.98 -65.00 -24.30
#